data_AF-A0A914IEB2-F1
#
_entry.id   AF-A0A914IEB2-F1
#
_cell.length_a   1.000
_cell.length_b   1.000
_cell.length_c   1.000
_cell.angle_alpha   90.00
_cell.angle_beta   90.00
_cell.angle_gamma   90.00
#
_symmetry.space_group_name_H-M   'P 1'
#
loop_
_entity.id
_entity.type
_entity.pdbx_description
1 polymer ?
#
loop_
_entity_poly.entity_id
_entity_poly.type
_entity_poly.pdbx_seq_one_letter_code
_entity_poly.pdbx_strand_id
1 'polypeptide(L)'
;MNPRGVSYHCWTLLVTIAFLYNALTISMLVFAEFNAAFYWPWILLNFATDLVNLADMVVQTRKAYFIEGILIRNAQLTLRRYIFRINFFVNLFFFCLSFVPDFLAILPTDFGLLRWPNISLLRLNRLAKLCRVSEFIAITEHNCPWPLSFRLFRLGTICYLLFHWNACLYFFMSTVYGYENSTIDSWTFSHQKIPDLVFPLCDPRFDVHRNECLMPETDWRLRPYRIDHFSSGYTAFGNLTKKYAMSFYWSALTLVTLGEQPWPENSIQSTFEIVDTLIGLLVFAAIIGDVGIMVSRAHLAKANFQEFVDGCKLYMQIRHVNQQMHDRVIKWMEYQWMGGVERAQPVDENALLNALPPRLARELAAEFHLNALIRSPVFAFCERGLLSELALRLQCHRFGPGDIVCRRGEIAKWHLTQHKSVPLLC
;
A
#
# COMPACT_ATOMS: atom_id res chain seq x y z
N MET A 1 10.17 -15.40 -21.17
CA MET A 1 9.94 -14.03 -20.66
C MET A 1 10.88 -13.75 -19.49
N ASN A 2 11.56 -12.61 -19.48
CA ASN A 2 12.48 -12.24 -18.39
C ASN A 2 11.66 -11.75 -17.16
N PRO A 3 11.78 -12.38 -15.97
CA PRO A 3 11.00 -12.00 -14.79
C PRO A 3 11.35 -10.62 -14.24
N ARG A 4 12.54 -10.07 -14.56
CA ARG A 4 12.95 -8.71 -14.17
C ARG A 4 12.65 -7.66 -15.25
N GLY A 5 12.09 -8.06 -16.38
CA GLY A 5 11.80 -7.14 -17.48
C GLY A 5 10.53 -6.34 -17.25
N VAL A 6 10.48 -5.12 -17.77
CA VAL A 6 9.30 -4.23 -17.72
C VAL A 6 8.07 -4.91 -18.34
N SER A 7 8.25 -5.64 -19.46
CA SER A 7 7.14 -6.36 -20.10
C SER A 7 6.49 -7.40 -19.17
N TYR A 8 7.27 -8.08 -18.33
CA TYR A 8 6.73 -9.03 -17.36
C TYR A 8 6.01 -8.31 -16.23
N HIS A 9 6.57 -7.19 -15.77
CA HIS A 9 5.91 -6.37 -14.77
C HIS A 9 4.54 -5.86 -15.25
N CYS A 10 4.46 -5.30 -16.47
CA CYS A 10 3.19 -4.88 -17.07
C CYS A 10 2.20 -6.05 -17.23
N TRP A 11 2.70 -7.25 -17.58
CA TRP A 11 1.87 -8.45 -17.66
C TRP A 11 1.28 -8.84 -16.29
N THR A 12 2.11 -8.85 -15.25
CA THR A 12 1.64 -9.15 -13.88
C THR A 12 0.65 -8.11 -13.34
N LEU A 13 0.78 -6.85 -13.76
CA LEU A 13 -0.22 -5.81 -13.47
C LEU A 13 -1.56 -6.13 -14.15
N LEU A 14 -1.55 -6.50 -15.44
CA LEU A 14 -2.76 -6.88 -16.17
C LEU A 14 -3.49 -8.07 -15.51
N VAL A 15 -2.74 -9.10 -15.11
CA VAL A 15 -3.30 -10.26 -14.39
C VAL A 15 -3.86 -9.85 -13.03
N THR A 16 -3.21 -8.92 -12.33
CA THR A 16 -3.69 -8.38 -11.04
C THR A 16 -4.99 -7.59 -11.22
N ILE A 17 -5.10 -6.79 -12.28
CA ILE A 17 -6.35 -6.06 -12.62
C ILE A 17 -7.48 -7.05 -12.90
N ALA A 18 -7.20 -8.10 -13.69
CA ALA A 18 -8.18 -9.16 -13.97
C ALA A 18 -8.62 -9.90 -12.69
N PHE A 19 -7.69 -10.14 -11.75
CA PHE A 19 -8.02 -10.69 -10.44
C PHE A 19 -8.90 -9.74 -9.62
N LEU A 20 -8.53 -8.46 -9.51
CA LEU A 20 -9.30 -7.47 -8.74
C LEU A 20 -10.72 -7.31 -9.29
N TYR A 21 -10.87 -7.30 -10.61
CA TYR A 21 -12.19 -7.31 -11.26
C TYR A 21 -13.04 -8.51 -10.83
N ASN A 22 -12.48 -9.72 -10.89
CA ASN A 22 -13.19 -10.92 -10.47
C ASN A 22 -13.53 -10.88 -8.98
N ALA A 23 -12.57 -10.48 -8.14
CA ALA A 23 -12.77 -10.35 -6.69
C ALA A 23 -13.90 -9.37 -6.33
N LEU A 24 -14.10 -8.30 -7.09
CA LEU A 24 -15.19 -7.35 -6.82
C LEU A 24 -16.53 -7.81 -7.40
N THR A 25 -16.53 -8.33 -8.62
CA THR A 25 -17.80 -8.57 -9.33
C THR A 25 -18.49 -9.88 -8.94
N ILE A 26 -17.77 -10.87 -8.41
CA ILE A 26 -18.37 -12.13 -7.92
C ILE A 26 -19.41 -11.86 -6.81
N SER A 27 -19.07 -10.98 -5.87
CA SER A 27 -19.91 -10.61 -4.73
C SER A 27 -20.99 -9.58 -5.08
N MET A 28 -20.74 -8.68 -6.04
CA MET A 28 -21.71 -7.64 -6.46
C MET A 28 -23.02 -8.18 -7.07
N LEU A 29 -23.03 -9.41 -7.59
CA LEU A 29 -24.24 -9.99 -8.20
C LEU A 29 -25.36 -10.31 -7.21
N VAL A 30 -25.10 -10.19 -5.91
CA VAL A 30 -26.14 -10.23 -4.88
C VAL A 30 -27.16 -9.08 -5.04
N PHE A 31 -26.74 -7.94 -5.59
CA PHE A 31 -27.62 -6.81 -5.83
C PHE A 31 -28.39 -7.02 -7.14
N ALA A 32 -29.70 -7.25 -7.02
CA ALA A 32 -30.59 -7.54 -8.15
C ALA A 32 -30.54 -6.44 -9.23
N GLU A 33 -30.43 -5.17 -8.83
CA GLU A 33 -30.31 -4.03 -9.75
C GLU A 33 -29.01 -4.08 -10.57
N PHE A 34 -27.91 -4.49 -9.95
CA PHE A 34 -26.63 -4.66 -10.63
C PHE A 34 -26.71 -5.81 -11.63
N ASN A 35 -27.30 -6.93 -11.23
CA ASN A 35 -27.52 -8.08 -12.10
C ASN A 35 -28.39 -7.68 -13.31
N ALA A 36 -29.56 -7.08 -13.08
CA ALA A 36 -30.48 -6.71 -14.15
C ALA A 36 -29.87 -5.72 -15.17
N ALA A 37 -29.08 -4.74 -14.73
CA ALA A 37 -28.51 -3.72 -15.60
C ALA A 37 -27.20 -4.16 -16.30
N PHE A 38 -26.37 -4.96 -15.64
CA PHE A 38 -24.98 -5.20 -16.08
C PHE A 38 -24.64 -6.67 -16.38
N TYR A 39 -25.60 -7.60 -16.33
CA TYR A 39 -25.32 -9.04 -16.53
C TYR A 39 -24.59 -9.36 -17.84
N TRP A 40 -25.05 -8.85 -18.99
CA TRP A 40 -24.42 -9.16 -20.28
C TRP A 40 -23.02 -8.54 -20.45
N PRO A 41 -22.80 -7.24 -20.16
CA PRO A 41 -21.45 -6.68 -20.09
C PRO A 41 -20.52 -7.42 -19.12
N TRP A 42 -21.06 -7.87 -17.99
CA TRP A 42 -20.32 -8.66 -17.00
C TRP A 42 -19.86 -10.00 -17.56
N ILE A 43 -20.73 -10.75 -18.24
CA ILE A 43 -20.36 -12.02 -18.91
C ILE A 43 -19.27 -11.79 -19.98
N LEU A 44 -19.37 -10.72 -20.78
CA LEU A 44 -18.35 -10.40 -21.79
C LEU A 44 -16.98 -10.16 -21.14
N LEU A 45 -16.95 -9.37 -20.07
CA LEU A 45 -15.72 -9.03 -19.37
C LEU A 45 -15.16 -10.24 -18.60
N ASN A 46 -16.01 -11.14 -18.12
CA ASN A 46 -15.59 -12.43 -17.57
C ASN A 46 -14.79 -13.25 -18.59
N PHE A 47 -15.30 -13.42 -19.82
CA PHE A 47 -14.56 -14.11 -20.89
C PHE A 47 -13.23 -13.44 -21.20
N ALA A 48 -13.18 -12.11 -21.19
CA ALA A 48 -11.93 -11.38 -21.37
C ALA A 48 -10.92 -11.67 -20.25
N THR A 49 -11.35 -11.70 -18.98
CA THR A 49 -10.46 -12.05 -17.86
C THR A 49 -10.02 -13.51 -17.87
N ASP A 50 -10.86 -14.43 -18.33
CA ASP A 50 -10.50 -15.84 -18.48
C ASP A 50 -9.49 -16.05 -19.61
N LEU A 51 -9.59 -15.28 -20.70
CA LEU A 51 -8.56 -15.23 -21.73
C LEU A 51 -7.22 -14.73 -21.19
N VAL A 52 -7.23 -13.70 -20.31
CA VAL A 52 -6.02 -13.24 -19.61
C VAL A 52 -5.44 -14.33 -18.73
N ASN A 53 -6.27 -15.06 -17.98
CA ASN A 53 -5.83 -16.17 -17.12
C ASN A 53 -5.23 -17.33 -17.93
N LEU A 54 -5.81 -17.65 -19.09
CA LEU A 54 -5.31 -18.64 -20.03
C LEU A 54 -3.97 -18.22 -20.63
N ALA A 55 -3.86 -16.95 -21.08
CA ALA A 55 -2.62 -16.40 -21.60
C ALA A 55 -1.53 -16.37 -20.51
N ASP A 56 -1.90 -16.08 -19.26
CA ASP A 56 -0.96 -16.10 -18.14
C ASP A 56 -0.37 -17.49 -17.95
N MET A 57 -1.20 -18.55 -17.99
CA MET A 57 -0.71 -19.93 -17.94
C MET A 57 0.37 -20.19 -19.01
N VAL A 58 0.17 -19.73 -20.24
CA VAL A 58 1.17 -19.83 -21.33
C VAL A 58 2.44 -19.05 -21.00
N VAL A 59 2.32 -17.81 -20.51
CA VAL A 59 3.46 -16.97 -20.10
C VAL A 59 4.27 -17.66 -19.00
N GLN A 60 3.60 -18.29 -18.02
CA GLN A 60 4.26 -18.98 -16.92
C GLN A 60 5.08 -20.19 -17.40
N THR A 61 4.61 -20.93 -18.42
CA THR A 61 5.41 -22.03 -19.00
C THR A 61 6.74 -21.56 -19.62
N ARG A 62 6.80 -20.30 -20.07
CA ARG A 62 7.96 -19.68 -20.74
C ARG A 62 8.69 -18.67 -19.86
N LYS A 63 8.36 -18.60 -18.57
CA LYS A 63 9.01 -17.70 -17.63
C LYS A 63 10.42 -18.19 -17.33
N ALA A 64 11.41 -17.34 -17.63
CA ALA A 64 12.80 -17.62 -17.31
C ALA A 64 13.03 -17.52 -15.80
N TYR A 65 14.01 -18.25 -15.29
CA TYR A 65 14.38 -18.23 -13.88
C TYR A 65 15.90 -18.15 -13.73
N PHE A 66 16.34 -17.74 -12.55
CA PHE A 66 17.76 -17.65 -12.24
C PHE A 66 18.20 -18.89 -11.45
N ILE A 67 19.33 -19.48 -11.84
CA ILE A 67 20.13 -20.38 -11.01
C ILE A 67 21.50 -19.72 -10.88
N GLU A 68 21.94 -19.47 -9.64
CA GLU A 68 23.28 -18.90 -9.37
C GLU A 68 23.58 -17.61 -10.16
N GLY A 69 22.55 -16.77 -10.34
CA GLY A 69 22.68 -15.51 -11.08
C GLY A 69 22.60 -15.63 -12.61
N ILE A 70 22.61 -16.85 -13.17
CA ILE A 70 22.49 -17.10 -14.62
C ILE A 70 21.02 -17.24 -15.00
N LEU A 71 20.60 -16.50 -16.03
CA LEU A 71 19.23 -16.53 -16.54
C LEU A 71 19.01 -17.74 -17.47
N ILE A 72 18.25 -18.72 -17.01
CA ILE A 72 17.89 -19.91 -17.80
C ILE A 72 16.63 -19.64 -18.62
N ARG A 73 16.75 -19.79 -19.95
CA ARG A 73 15.66 -19.55 -20.92
C ARG A 73 15.15 -20.82 -21.64
N ASN A 74 15.71 -21.99 -21.32
CA ASN A 74 15.33 -23.24 -21.98
C ASN A 74 13.87 -23.62 -21.67
N ALA A 75 13.05 -23.73 -22.71
CA ALA A 75 11.61 -23.96 -22.59
C ALA A 75 11.24 -25.28 -21.89
N GLN A 76 12.01 -26.35 -22.10
CA GLN A 76 11.74 -27.64 -21.48
C GLN A 76 11.98 -27.58 -19.97
N LEU A 77 13.06 -26.90 -19.57
CA LEU A 77 13.40 -26.71 -18.16
C LEU A 77 12.40 -25.79 -17.44
N THR A 78 11.97 -24.70 -18.09
CA THR A 78 10.97 -23.79 -17.51
C THR A 78 9.61 -24.47 -17.36
N LEU A 79 9.17 -25.25 -18.37
CA LEU A 79 7.93 -26.01 -18.31
C LEU A 79 7.96 -27.08 -17.21
N ARG A 80 9.03 -27.88 -17.14
CA ARG A 80 9.19 -28.90 -16.11
C ARG A 80 9.17 -28.29 -14.71
N ARG A 81 9.82 -27.14 -14.52
CA ARG A 81 9.79 -26.40 -13.24
C ARG A 81 8.40 -25.85 -12.91
N TYR A 82 7.65 -25.39 -13.91
CA TYR A 82 6.29 -24.90 -13.73
C TYR A 82 5.32 -26.00 -13.30
N ILE A 83 5.37 -27.17 -13.95
CA ILE A 83 4.52 -28.33 -13.67
C ILE A 83 4.95 -29.04 -12.40
N PHE A 84 6.23 -29.39 -12.29
CA PHE A 84 6.78 -30.24 -11.22
C PHE A 84 7.55 -29.42 -10.20
N ARG A 85 6.92 -28.38 -9.65
CA ARG A 85 7.45 -27.62 -8.51
C ARG A 85 7.33 -28.41 -7.21
N ILE A 86 7.89 -29.62 -7.18
CA ILE A 86 8.04 -30.41 -5.96
C ILE A 86 9.34 -29.93 -5.31
N ASN A 87 9.23 -28.95 -4.42
CA ASN A 87 10.28 -28.79 -3.42
C ASN A 87 10.07 -29.89 -2.38
N PHE A 88 10.90 -30.92 -2.53
CA PHE A 88 11.23 -31.89 -1.49
C PHE A 88 11.79 -31.08 -0.29
N PHE A 89 11.26 -31.35 0.91
CA PHE A 89 11.55 -30.73 2.22
C PHE A 89 10.77 -29.46 2.65
N VAL A 90 9.88 -29.71 3.63
CA VAL A 90 9.61 -28.90 4.84
C VAL A 90 8.88 -27.57 4.65
N ASN A 91 7.54 -27.60 4.74
CA ASN A 91 6.78 -27.12 5.89
C ASN A 91 5.28 -27.07 5.57
N LEU A 92 4.50 -27.47 6.57
CA LEU A 92 3.07 -27.25 6.65
C LEU A 92 2.80 -25.76 6.42
N PHE A 93 1.90 -25.43 5.49
CA PHE A 93 1.53 -24.08 5.02
C PHE A 93 2.32 -23.54 3.81
N PHE A 94 1.62 -23.35 2.69
CA PHE A 94 2.01 -22.53 1.54
C PHE A 94 3.17 -23.02 0.63
N PHE A 95 2.85 -23.92 -0.31
CA PHE A 95 3.35 -23.79 -1.69
C PHE A 95 2.52 -24.65 -2.64
N CYS A 96 1.43 -24.07 -3.15
CA CYS A 96 0.73 -24.59 -4.30
C CYS A 96 1.75 -24.80 -5.43
N LEU A 97 1.75 -25.98 -6.07
CA LEU A 97 2.39 -26.14 -7.37
C LEU A 97 1.93 -24.98 -8.24
N SER A 98 2.83 -24.22 -8.87
CA SER A 98 2.46 -23.03 -9.65
C SER A 98 1.37 -23.32 -10.70
N PHE A 99 1.26 -24.58 -11.14
CA PHE A 99 0.24 -25.07 -12.04
C PHE A 99 -1.17 -25.23 -11.43
N VAL A 100 -1.31 -25.72 -10.20
CA VAL A 100 -2.62 -26.05 -9.59
C VAL A 100 -3.57 -24.85 -9.47
N PRO A 101 -3.16 -23.67 -8.93
CA PRO A 101 -4.05 -22.53 -8.82
C PRO A 101 -4.36 -21.93 -10.19
N ASP A 102 -3.42 -22.01 -11.14
CA ASP A 102 -3.64 -21.58 -12.52
C ASP A 102 -4.70 -22.48 -13.21
N PHE A 103 -4.66 -23.79 -12.98
CA PHE A 103 -5.64 -24.74 -13.49
C PHE A 103 -7.04 -24.53 -12.89
N LEU A 104 -7.13 -24.41 -11.55
CA LEU A 104 -8.40 -24.16 -10.86
C LEU A 104 -9.08 -22.88 -11.34
N ALA A 105 -8.29 -21.83 -11.56
CA ALA A 105 -8.78 -20.54 -12.05
C ALA A 105 -9.24 -20.54 -13.51
N ILE A 106 -9.00 -21.60 -14.29
CA ILE A 106 -9.43 -21.69 -15.70
C ILE A 106 -10.66 -22.62 -15.85
N LEU A 107 -10.97 -23.45 -14.84
CA LEU A 107 -12.11 -24.38 -14.91
C LEU A 107 -13.39 -23.67 -15.36
N PRO A 108 -14.11 -24.18 -16.37
CA PRO A 108 -15.19 -23.43 -17.02
C PRO A 108 -16.50 -23.50 -16.22
N THR A 109 -16.48 -23.00 -14.99
CA THR A 109 -17.63 -22.92 -14.07
C THR A 109 -18.73 -21.98 -14.58
N ASP A 110 -18.41 -21.14 -15.56
CA ASP A 110 -19.31 -20.15 -16.16
C ASP A 110 -20.40 -20.71 -17.05
N PHE A 111 -20.21 -21.92 -17.58
CA PHE A 111 -21.30 -22.60 -18.28
C PHE A 111 -22.51 -22.82 -17.36
N GLY A 112 -22.29 -22.94 -16.04
CA GLY A 112 -23.36 -22.98 -15.05
C GLY A 112 -24.14 -21.67 -14.95
N LEU A 113 -23.49 -20.51 -15.16
CA LEU A 113 -24.13 -19.20 -15.08
C LEU A 113 -25.07 -18.92 -16.25
N LEU A 114 -24.79 -19.48 -17.43
CA LEU A 114 -25.70 -19.42 -18.59
C LEU A 114 -27.01 -20.16 -18.33
N ARG A 115 -26.99 -21.18 -17.45
CA ARG A 115 -28.18 -21.94 -17.07
C ARG A 115 -28.83 -21.38 -15.80
N TRP A 116 -28.05 -20.90 -14.86
CA TRP A 116 -28.48 -20.41 -13.55
C TRP A 116 -27.83 -19.05 -13.23
N PRO A 117 -28.46 -17.93 -13.62
CA PRO A 117 -27.87 -16.60 -13.47
C PRO A 117 -27.72 -16.13 -12.01
N ASN A 118 -28.35 -16.83 -11.06
CA ASN A 118 -28.39 -16.45 -9.65
C ASN A 118 -27.24 -17.03 -8.81
N ILE A 119 -26.40 -17.91 -9.36
CA ILE A 119 -25.35 -18.62 -8.60
C ILE A 119 -23.95 -18.06 -8.92
N SER A 120 -23.73 -16.78 -8.61
CA SER A 120 -22.45 -16.10 -8.90
C SER A 120 -21.23 -16.72 -8.20
N LEU A 121 -21.45 -17.40 -7.06
CA LEU A 121 -20.40 -18.05 -6.26
C LEU A 121 -19.69 -19.22 -6.97
N LEU A 122 -20.25 -19.75 -8.06
CA LEU A 122 -19.56 -20.76 -8.88
C LEU A 122 -18.23 -20.27 -9.45
N ARG A 123 -18.00 -18.94 -9.49
CA ARG A 123 -16.77 -18.30 -9.95
C ARG A 123 -15.70 -18.12 -8.87
N LEU A 124 -15.91 -18.61 -7.64
CA LEU A 124 -14.91 -18.49 -6.56
C LEU A 124 -13.57 -19.14 -6.91
N ASN A 125 -13.55 -20.11 -7.81
CA ASN A 125 -12.33 -20.73 -8.34
C ASN A 125 -11.37 -19.72 -9.01
N ARG A 126 -11.86 -18.58 -9.51
CA ARG A 126 -11.03 -17.49 -10.06
C ARG A 126 -10.14 -16.82 -9.01
N LEU A 127 -10.50 -16.89 -7.73
CA LEU A 127 -9.70 -16.34 -6.63
C LEU A 127 -8.43 -17.15 -6.34
N ALA A 128 -8.29 -18.35 -6.91
CA ALA A 128 -7.06 -19.14 -6.80
C ALA A 128 -5.82 -18.40 -7.36
N LYS A 129 -6.01 -17.39 -8.23
CA LYS A 129 -4.94 -16.53 -8.76
C LYS A 129 -4.34 -15.55 -7.73
N LEU A 130 -4.76 -15.55 -6.47
CA LEU A 130 -4.20 -14.68 -5.41
C LEU A 130 -2.66 -14.76 -5.31
N CYS A 131 -2.07 -15.94 -5.56
CA CYS A 131 -0.60 -16.08 -5.59
C CYS A 131 0.07 -15.16 -6.63
N ARG A 132 -0.59 -14.86 -7.76
CA ARG A 132 -0.05 -13.96 -8.80
C ARG A 132 -0.07 -12.50 -8.39
N VAL A 133 -1.07 -12.10 -7.61
CA VAL A 133 -1.13 -10.76 -7.02
C VAL A 133 0.03 -10.57 -6.04
N SER A 134 0.35 -11.57 -5.22
CA SER A 134 1.51 -11.50 -4.31
C SER A 134 2.83 -11.34 -5.05
N GLU A 135 2.96 -11.95 -6.23
CA GLU A 135 4.13 -11.79 -7.09
C GLU A 135 4.24 -10.36 -7.65
N PHE A 136 3.13 -9.80 -8.15
CA PHE A 136 3.07 -8.41 -8.60
C PHE A 136 3.45 -7.45 -7.48
N ILE A 137 2.90 -7.63 -6.27
CA ILE A 137 3.20 -6.80 -5.11
C ILE A 137 4.69 -6.85 -4.79
N ALA A 138 5.31 -8.04 -4.76
CA ALA A 138 6.73 -8.19 -4.46
C ALA A 138 7.64 -7.48 -5.48
N ILE A 139 7.32 -7.58 -6.77
CA ILE A 139 8.08 -6.90 -7.84
C ILE A 139 7.89 -5.38 -7.73
N THR A 140 6.66 -4.93 -7.51
CA THR A 140 6.34 -3.49 -7.44
C THR A 140 7.00 -2.85 -6.22
N GLU A 141 6.95 -3.49 -5.06
CA GLU A 141 7.52 -2.95 -3.82
C GLU A 141 9.04 -2.74 -3.94
N HIS A 142 9.75 -3.66 -4.61
CA HIS A 142 11.19 -3.53 -4.84
C HIS A 142 11.54 -2.39 -5.81
N ASN A 143 10.71 -2.18 -6.84
CA ASN A 143 10.99 -1.23 -7.92
C ASN A 143 10.35 0.15 -7.68
N CYS A 144 9.49 0.30 -6.68
CA CYS A 144 8.75 1.52 -6.45
C CYS A 144 9.66 2.60 -5.82
N PRO A 145 9.73 3.81 -6.40
CA PRO A 145 10.48 4.91 -5.80
C PRO A 145 9.83 5.43 -4.49
N TRP A 146 8.54 5.17 -4.29
CA TRP A 146 7.75 5.64 -3.14
C TRP A 146 7.18 4.45 -2.34
N PRO A 147 8.02 3.68 -1.63
CA PRO A 147 7.61 2.43 -1.00
C PRO A 147 6.52 2.62 0.07
N LEU A 148 6.52 3.75 0.79
CA LEU A 148 5.50 4.07 1.80
C LEU A 148 4.12 4.22 1.16
N SER A 149 4.01 5.03 0.10
CA SER A 149 2.75 5.27 -0.60
C SER A 149 2.19 3.98 -1.21
N PHE A 150 3.06 3.13 -1.77
CA PHE A 150 2.64 1.84 -2.31
C PHE A 150 2.11 0.88 -1.22
N ARG A 151 2.76 0.83 -0.06
CA ARG A 151 2.29 0.03 1.09
C ARG A 151 0.93 0.50 1.60
N LEU A 152 0.72 1.81 1.71
CA LEU A 152 -0.57 2.41 2.07
C LEU A 152 -1.65 2.08 1.04
N PHE A 153 -1.35 2.20 -0.25
CA PHE A 153 -2.29 1.85 -1.32
C PHE A 153 -2.67 0.36 -1.30
N ARG A 154 -1.68 -0.52 -1.13
CA ARG A 154 -1.89 -1.97 -0.96
C ARG A 154 -2.82 -2.25 0.22
N LEU A 155 -2.53 -1.65 1.37
CA LEU A 155 -3.34 -1.83 2.56
C LEU A 155 -4.78 -1.34 2.35
N GLY A 156 -4.96 -0.13 1.81
CA GLY A 156 -6.27 0.42 1.50
C GLY A 156 -7.08 -0.47 0.55
N THR A 157 -6.42 -1.08 -0.45
CA THR A 157 -7.05 -2.04 -1.37
C THR A 157 -7.50 -3.31 -0.64
N ILE A 158 -6.69 -3.84 0.29
CA ILE A 158 -7.05 -5.00 1.11
C ILE A 158 -8.25 -4.67 2.01
N CYS A 159 -8.23 -3.54 2.71
CA CYS A 159 -9.34 -3.09 3.56
C CYS A 159 -10.63 -2.92 2.75
N TYR A 160 -10.54 -2.29 1.57
CA TYR A 160 -11.68 -2.12 0.68
C TYR A 160 -12.28 -3.46 0.25
N LEU A 161 -11.45 -4.43 -0.15
CA LEU A 161 -11.93 -5.76 -0.54
C LEU A 161 -12.61 -6.50 0.63
N LEU A 162 -12.04 -6.41 1.85
CA LEU A 162 -12.64 -7.02 3.03
C LEU A 162 -14.02 -6.42 3.34
N PHE A 163 -14.12 -5.08 3.36
CA PHE A 163 -15.38 -4.38 3.59
C PHE A 163 -16.39 -4.67 2.49
N HIS A 164 -15.93 -4.75 1.24
CA HIS A 164 -16.78 -5.06 0.10
C HIS A 164 -17.39 -6.47 0.18
N TRP A 165 -16.57 -7.49 0.48
CA TRP A 165 -17.04 -8.87 0.58
C TRP A 165 -18.00 -9.06 1.75
N ASN A 166 -17.66 -8.50 2.92
CA ASN A 166 -18.53 -8.59 4.09
C ASN A 166 -19.85 -7.80 3.89
N ALA A 167 -19.81 -6.64 3.23
CA ALA A 167 -21.02 -5.91 2.84
C ALA A 167 -21.95 -6.72 1.93
N CYS A 168 -21.39 -7.40 0.93
CA CYS A 168 -22.17 -8.24 0.03
C CYS A 168 -22.75 -9.46 0.76
N LEU A 169 -22.00 -10.03 1.72
CA LEU A 169 -22.47 -11.12 2.57
C LEU A 169 -23.61 -10.68 3.51
N TYR A 170 -23.51 -9.50 4.13
CA TYR A 170 -24.57 -8.91 4.93
C TYR A 170 -25.84 -8.65 4.11
N PHE A 171 -25.69 -8.09 2.90
CA PHE A 171 -26.83 -7.90 2.01
C PHE A 171 -27.45 -9.23 1.58
N PHE A 172 -26.62 -10.24 1.26
CA PHE A 172 -27.10 -11.59 0.96
C PHE A 172 -27.95 -12.15 2.12
N MET A 173 -27.47 -12.06 3.36
CA MET A 173 -28.24 -12.46 4.53
C MET A 173 -29.55 -11.69 4.64
N SER A 174 -29.54 -10.38 4.38
CA SER A 174 -30.76 -9.55 4.36
C SER A 174 -31.76 -10.00 3.28
N THR A 175 -31.30 -10.47 2.12
CA THR A 175 -32.18 -11.04 1.08
C THR A 175 -32.80 -12.37 1.51
N VAL A 176 -32.03 -13.22 2.21
CA VAL A 176 -32.50 -14.52 2.71
C VAL A 176 -33.59 -14.37 3.78
N TYR A 177 -33.47 -13.36 4.64
CA TYR A 177 -34.45 -13.08 5.70
C TYR A 177 -35.62 -12.18 5.27
N GLY A 178 -35.62 -11.65 4.05
CA GLY A 178 -36.71 -10.82 3.52
C GLY A 178 -36.71 -9.39 4.04
N TYR A 179 -35.79 -8.57 3.54
CA TYR A 179 -35.60 -7.18 3.99
C TYR A 179 -36.75 -6.19 3.67
N GLU A 180 -37.75 -6.58 2.86
CA GLU A 180 -38.79 -5.68 2.35
C GLU A 180 -39.66 -5.07 3.45
N ASN A 181 -39.89 -5.81 4.54
CA ASN A 181 -40.70 -5.38 5.68
C ASN A 181 -39.87 -4.85 6.85
N SER A 182 -38.55 -4.74 6.69
CA SER A 182 -37.64 -4.36 7.77
C SER A 182 -37.70 -2.87 8.08
N THR A 183 -37.72 -2.53 9.37
CA THR A 183 -37.72 -1.14 9.85
C THR A 183 -36.28 -0.65 10.09
N ILE A 184 -36.14 0.60 10.54
CA ILE A 184 -34.84 1.16 10.91
C ILE A 184 -34.12 0.40 12.04
N ASP A 185 -34.89 -0.19 12.96
CA ASP A 185 -34.40 -0.93 14.14
C ASP A 185 -34.10 -2.41 13.85
N SER A 186 -34.46 -2.91 12.66
CA SER A 186 -34.15 -4.28 12.28
C SER A 186 -32.66 -4.46 11.97
N TRP A 187 -32.10 -5.63 12.30
CA TRP A 187 -30.71 -5.96 11.95
C TRP A 187 -30.48 -6.03 10.43
N THR A 188 -31.46 -6.56 9.69
CA THR A 188 -31.45 -6.65 8.23
C THR A 188 -31.42 -5.26 7.56
N PHE A 189 -31.05 -5.22 6.29
CA PHE A 189 -31.08 -3.98 5.51
C PHE A 189 -32.50 -3.36 5.53
N SER A 190 -32.58 -2.03 5.58
CA SER A 190 -33.84 -1.29 5.38
C SER A 190 -33.57 -0.01 4.62
N HIS A 191 -34.48 0.35 3.73
CA HIS A 191 -34.40 1.59 2.95
C HIS A 191 -34.48 2.85 3.83
N GLN A 192 -35.01 2.74 5.05
CA GLN A 192 -35.14 3.85 5.99
C GLN A 192 -33.82 4.25 6.66
N LYS A 193 -32.80 3.39 6.61
CA LYS A 193 -31.49 3.65 7.24
C LYS A 193 -30.67 4.73 6.50
N ILE A 194 -30.94 4.94 5.20
CA ILE A 194 -30.36 6.04 4.43
C ILE A 194 -31.47 7.04 4.10
N PRO A 195 -31.52 8.19 4.78
CA PRO A 195 -32.50 9.22 4.47
C PRO A 195 -32.21 9.83 3.10
N ASP A 196 -33.26 10.05 2.32
CA ASP A 196 -33.15 10.84 1.10
C ASP A 196 -32.85 12.31 1.43
N LEU A 197 -32.13 12.97 0.53
CA LEU A 197 -31.85 14.39 0.67
C LEU A 197 -33.12 15.18 0.34
N VAL A 198 -33.64 15.87 1.35
CA VAL A 198 -34.80 16.75 1.23
C VAL A 198 -34.29 18.17 1.24
N PHE A 199 -34.47 18.88 0.13
CA PHE A 199 -34.20 20.31 0.08
C PHE A 199 -35.50 21.08 0.31
N PRO A 200 -35.53 22.00 1.29
CA PRO A 200 -36.64 22.92 1.38
C PRO A 200 -36.54 23.95 0.23
N LEU A 201 -37.43 23.89 -0.76
CA LEU A 201 -37.74 25.03 -1.64
C LEU A 201 -38.65 26.03 -0.90
N CYS A 202 -38.07 26.90 -0.07
CA CYS A 202 -38.76 28.12 0.35
C CYS A 202 -38.62 29.14 -0.79
N ASP A 203 -39.72 29.71 -1.30
CA ASP A 203 -39.64 30.94 -2.12
C ASP A 203 -39.69 32.16 -1.18
N PRO A 204 -38.59 32.91 -1.01
CA PRO A 204 -38.55 34.07 -0.12
C PRO A 204 -39.46 35.24 -0.57
N ARG A 205 -40.16 35.14 -1.71
CA ARG A 205 -41.11 36.17 -2.17
C ARG A 205 -42.54 36.00 -1.64
N PHE A 206 -42.90 34.84 -1.09
CA PHE A 206 -44.29 34.49 -0.77
C PHE A 206 -44.64 34.39 0.72
N ASP A 207 -43.71 34.62 1.64
CA ASP A 207 -43.96 34.47 3.08
C ASP A 207 -43.82 35.79 3.85
N VAL A 208 -44.85 36.64 3.73
CA VAL A 208 -44.96 37.91 4.48
C VAL A 208 -45.75 37.72 5.79
N HIS A 209 -46.30 36.54 6.07
CA HIS A 209 -47.20 36.35 7.22
C HIS A 209 -46.91 35.18 8.16
N ARG A 210 -45.91 34.32 7.91
CA ARG A 210 -45.41 33.40 8.95
C ARG A 210 -43.89 33.33 8.90
N ASN A 211 -43.23 33.89 9.92
CA ASN A 211 -41.78 33.84 10.14
C ASN A 211 -41.28 32.43 10.54
N GLU A 212 -41.73 31.35 9.89
CA GLU A 212 -41.30 29.99 10.24
C GLU A 212 -40.91 29.19 9.01
N CYS A 213 -39.84 29.65 8.33
CA CYS A 213 -38.97 28.74 7.58
C CYS A 213 -37.94 28.13 8.54
N LEU A 214 -38.42 27.45 9.59
CA LEU A 214 -37.57 26.69 10.50
C LEU A 214 -37.72 25.22 10.11
N MET A 215 -36.66 24.62 9.55
CA MET A 215 -36.50 23.18 9.63
C MET A 215 -36.42 22.84 11.13
N PRO A 216 -37.34 22.03 11.70
CA PRO A 216 -37.18 21.60 13.08
C PRO A 216 -35.95 20.69 13.15
N GLU A 217 -34.88 21.18 13.76
CA GLU A 217 -33.60 20.48 13.89
C GLU A 217 -33.65 19.36 14.95
N THR A 218 -34.77 19.24 15.69
CA THR A 218 -34.80 18.56 16.99
C THR A 218 -35.27 17.11 16.99
N ASP A 219 -35.69 16.52 15.87
CA ASP A 219 -35.98 15.07 15.87
C ASP A 219 -35.76 14.40 14.52
N TRP A 220 -34.63 13.71 14.38
CA TRP A 220 -34.29 12.93 13.19
C TRP A 220 -35.25 11.74 12.98
N ARG A 221 -36.05 11.37 13.99
CA ARG A 221 -36.99 10.23 13.95
C ARG A 221 -38.31 10.53 13.22
N LEU A 222 -38.66 11.81 13.04
CA LEU A 222 -39.93 12.22 12.43
C LEU A 222 -39.91 12.34 10.89
N ARG A 223 -38.78 12.02 10.23
CA ARG A 223 -38.64 12.12 8.77
C ARG A 223 -39.62 11.28 7.91
N PRO A 224 -40.24 10.17 8.36
CA PRO A 224 -41.18 9.44 7.49
C PRO A 224 -42.62 9.95 7.55
N TYR A 225 -42.98 10.86 8.47
CA TYR A 225 -44.36 11.30 8.62
C TYR A 225 -44.59 12.71 8.09
N ARG A 226 -44.99 12.76 6.82
CA ARG A 226 -45.96 13.72 6.26
C ARG A 226 -45.63 15.20 6.46
N ILE A 227 -44.87 15.76 5.51
CA ILE A 227 -44.83 17.21 5.26
C ILE A 227 -45.76 17.49 4.06
N ASP A 228 -47.07 17.56 4.29
CA ASP A 228 -48.08 17.74 3.23
C ASP A 228 -48.19 19.21 2.73
N HIS A 229 -47.39 20.14 3.24
CA HIS A 229 -47.49 21.58 2.95
C HIS A 229 -46.17 22.26 2.57
N PHE A 230 -45.26 21.53 1.95
CA PHE A 230 -44.01 22.09 1.49
C PHE A 230 -43.67 21.56 0.10
N SER A 231 -43.41 22.44 -0.87
CA SER A 231 -42.86 22.00 -2.16
C SER A 231 -41.41 21.61 -1.91
N SER A 232 -41.15 20.36 -1.58
CA SER A 232 -39.81 19.81 -1.42
C SER A 232 -39.33 19.28 -2.77
N GLY A 233 -38.15 19.75 -3.21
CA GLY A 233 -37.40 19.05 -4.25
C GLY A 233 -36.73 17.84 -3.61
N TYR A 234 -37.10 16.63 -4.04
CA TYR A 234 -36.48 15.39 -3.59
C TYR A 234 -35.44 14.92 -4.59
N THR A 235 -34.19 14.77 -4.14
CA THR A 235 -33.18 14.01 -4.89
C THR A 235 -33.02 12.65 -4.19
N ALA A 236 -33.66 11.62 -4.73
CA ALA A 236 -33.55 10.27 -4.19
C ALA A 236 -32.29 9.57 -4.71
N PHE A 237 -31.53 8.93 -3.83
CA PHE A 237 -30.45 8.05 -4.27
C PHE A 237 -31.05 6.82 -4.96
N GLY A 238 -30.39 6.32 -6.02
CA GLY A 238 -30.78 5.09 -6.68
C GLY A 238 -30.74 3.89 -5.72
N ASN A 239 -31.64 2.92 -5.93
CA ASN A 239 -31.79 1.75 -5.03
C ASN A 239 -30.50 0.96 -4.86
N LEU A 240 -29.74 0.75 -5.95
CA LEU A 240 -28.43 0.10 -5.89
C LEU A 240 -27.46 0.84 -4.97
N THR A 241 -27.36 2.15 -5.12
CA THR A 241 -26.48 3.00 -4.31
C THR A 241 -26.86 2.93 -2.84
N LYS A 242 -28.15 2.99 -2.51
CA LYS A 242 -28.63 2.87 -1.12
C LYS A 242 -28.27 1.50 -0.53
N LYS A 243 -28.59 0.42 -1.24
CA LYS A 243 -28.29 -0.96 -0.81
C LYS A 243 -26.79 -1.15 -0.57
N TYR A 244 -25.97 -0.80 -1.56
CA TYR A 244 -24.53 -0.97 -1.48
C TYR A 244 -23.90 -0.08 -0.40
N ALA A 245 -24.23 1.20 -0.35
CA ALA A 245 -23.63 2.13 0.61
C ALA A 245 -23.97 1.77 2.06
N MET A 246 -25.24 1.38 2.32
CA MET A 246 -25.64 0.97 3.67
C MET A 246 -24.93 -0.31 4.09
N SER A 247 -24.88 -1.31 3.21
CA SER A 247 -24.19 -2.56 3.51
C SER A 247 -22.68 -2.38 3.70
N PHE A 248 -22.06 -1.47 2.94
CA PHE A 248 -20.65 -1.12 3.10
C PHE A 248 -20.39 -0.39 4.43
N TYR A 249 -21.28 0.54 4.81
CA TYR A 249 -21.24 1.22 6.09
C TYR A 249 -21.39 0.25 7.26
N TRP A 250 -22.38 -0.65 7.20
CA TRP A 250 -22.55 -1.74 8.17
C TRP A 250 -21.27 -2.56 8.32
N SER A 251 -20.72 -3.03 7.19
CA SER A 251 -19.50 -3.84 7.18
C SER A 251 -18.29 -3.12 7.78
N ALA A 252 -18.11 -1.83 7.47
CA ALA A 252 -17.02 -1.04 8.03
C ALA A 252 -17.14 -0.92 9.55
N LEU A 253 -18.34 -0.67 10.08
CA LEU A 253 -18.55 -0.57 11.53
C LEU A 253 -18.34 -1.90 12.25
N THR A 254 -18.79 -3.01 11.67
CA THR A 254 -18.62 -4.35 12.25
C THR A 254 -17.16 -4.78 12.25
N LEU A 255 -16.44 -4.61 11.13
CA LEU A 255 -15.03 -5.02 11.02
C LEU A 255 -14.06 -4.11 11.77
N VAL A 256 -14.42 -2.84 11.98
CA VAL A 256 -13.65 -1.88 12.82
C VAL A 256 -14.07 -1.97 14.29
N THR A 257 -15.01 -2.85 14.64
CA THR A 257 -15.47 -3.09 16.02
C THR A 257 -16.08 -1.86 16.71
N LEU A 258 -16.68 -0.95 15.93
CA LEU A 258 -17.39 0.23 16.46
C LEU A 258 -18.78 -0.14 17.01
N GLY A 259 -19.45 -1.12 16.40
CA GLY A 259 -20.62 -1.79 17.00
C GLY A 259 -21.94 -1.00 17.06
N GLU A 260 -22.07 0.16 16.40
CA GLU A 260 -23.31 0.96 16.40
C GLU A 260 -24.45 0.39 15.52
N GLN A 261 -24.63 -0.93 15.50
CA GLN A 261 -25.64 -1.60 14.66
C GLN A 261 -26.83 -2.10 15.48
N PRO A 262 -28.04 -2.19 14.88
CA PRO A 262 -29.18 -2.80 15.55
C PRO A 262 -28.92 -4.26 15.92
N TRP A 263 -29.47 -4.73 17.04
CA TRP A 263 -29.21 -6.07 17.53
C TRP A 263 -29.86 -7.15 16.65
N PRO A 264 -29.22 -8.32 16.48
CA PRO A 264 -29.79 -9.44 15.75
C PRO A 264 -31.06 -9.96 16.44
N GLU A 265 -32.10 -10.24 15.66
CA GLU A 265 -33.41 -10.72 16.15
C GLU A 265 -33.44 -12.25 16.25
N ASN A 266 -32.60 -12.94 15.46
CA ASN A 266 -32.57 -14.39 15.34
C ASN A 266 -31.22 -14.98 15.77
N SER A 267 -31.23 -16.21 16.31
CA SER A 267 -30.00 -16.89 16.78
C SER A 267 -28.92 -17.07 15.70
N ILE A 268 -29.33 -17.29 14.44
CA ILE A 268 -28.41 -17.39 13.30
C ILE A 268 -27.78 -16.02 13.00
N GLN A 269 -28.57 -14.93 13.06
CA GLN A 269 -28.05 -13.57 12.91
C GLN A 269 -27.08 -13.25 14.05
N SER A 270 -27.40 -13.65 15.30
CA SER A 270 -26.49 -13.48 16.43
C SER A 270 -25.18 -14.25 16.25
N THR A 271 -25.26 -15.48 15.75
CA THR A 271 -24.06 -16.31 15.50
C THR A 271 -23.21 -15.70 14.39
N PHE A 272 -23.85 -15.24 13.31
CA PHE A 272 -23.16 -14.56 12.22
C PHE A 272 -22.47 -13.28 12.69
N GLU A 273 -23.18 -12.42 13.45
CA GLU A 273 -22.62 -11.19 14.03
C GLU A 273 -21.42 -11.48 14.94
N ILE A 274 -21.53 -12.47 15.84
CA ILE A 274 -20.45 -12.84 16.76
C ILE A 274 -19.22 -13.36 15.99
N VAL A 275 -19.43 -14.19 14.97
CA VAL A 275 -18.32 -14.73 14.17
C VAL A 275 -17.68 -13.63 13.33
N ASP A 276 -18.47 -12.77 12.69
CA ASP A 276 -17.98 -11.68 11.85
C ASP A 276 -17.20 -10.63 12.67
N THR A 277 -17.72 -10.25 13.84
CA THR A 277 -17.02 -9.33 14.76
C THR A 277 -15.72 -9.93 15.31
N LEU A 278 -15.66 -11.24 15.61
CA LEU A 278 -14.43 -11.89 16.05
C LEU A 278 -13.37 -11.93 14.93
N ILE A 279 -13.78 -12.24 13.70
CA ILE A 279 -12.89 -12.21 12.53
C ILE A 279 -12.43 -10.77 12.27
N GLY A 280 -13.36 -9.81 12.33
CA GLY A 280 -13.08 -8.39 12.19
C GLY A 280 -12.05 -7.89 13.19
N LEU A 281 -12.20 -8.24 14.47
CA LEU A 281 -11.24 -7.89 15.52
C LEU A 281 -9.83 -8.38 15.20
N LEU A 282 -9.68 -9.65 14.80
CA LEU A 282 -8.37 -10.23 14.48
C LEU A 282 -7.75 -9.57 13.24
N VAL A 283 -8.54 -9.36 12.19
CA VAL A 283 -8.09 -8.75 10.94
C VAL A 283 -7.71 -7.30 11.16
N PHE A 284 -8.52 -6.53 11.88
CA PHE A 284 -8.28 -5.13 12.17
C PHE A 284 -7.05 -4.94 13.08
N ALA A 285 -6.88 -5.79 14.09
CA ALA A 285 -5.68 -5.79 14.93
C ALA A 285 -4.40 -6.05 14.10
N ALA A 286 -4.44 -7.00 13.16
CA ALA A 286 -3.32 -7.26 12.26
C ALA A 286 -3.02 -6.07 11.33
N ILE A 287 -4.06 -5.42 10.79
CA ILE A 287 -3.95 -4.24 9.93
C ILE A 287 -3.31 -3.08 10.69
N ILE A 288 -3.79 -2.76 11.90
CA ILE A 288 -3.20 -1.70 12.75
C ILE A 288 -1.73 -2.04 13.07
N GLY A 289 -1.43 -3.30 13.34
CA GLY A 289 -0.06 -3.77 13.56
C GLY A 289 0.87 -3.46 12.37
N ASP A 290 0.45 -3.77 11.15
CA ASP A 290 1.22 -3.49 9.92
C ASP A 290 1.40 -1.96 9.71
N VAL A 291 0.36 -1.17 9.96
CA VAL A 291 0.43 0.30 9.90
C VAL A 291 1.46 0.83 10.90
N GLY A 292 1.47 0.33 12.13
CA GLY A 292 2.45 0.72 13.15
C GLY A 292 3.90 0.43 12.73
N ILE A 293 4.15 -0.75 12.16
CA ILE A 293 5.49 -1.11 11.64
C ILE A 293 5.88 -0.20 10.47
N MET A 294 4.94 0.14 9.59
CA MET A 294 5.20 1.03 8.47
C MET A 294 5.52 2.47 8.92
N VAL A 295 4.75 3.02 9.87
CA VAL A 295 4.97 4.38 10.40
C VAL A 295 6.30 4.46 11.16
N SER A 296 6.59 3.48 12.02
CA SER A 296 7.88 3.42 12.73
C SER A 296 9.07 3.33 11.77
N ARG A 297 8.97 2.51 10.72
CA ARG A 297 10.02 2.44 9.67
C ARG A 297 10.19 3.75 8.91
N ALA A 298 9.10 4.46 8.61
CA ALA A 298 9.15 5.74 7.92
C ALA A 298 9.91 6.81 8.74
N HIS A 299 9.83 6.75 10.06
CA HIS A 299 10.48 7.69 10.97
C HIS A 299 11.78 7.19 11.59
N LEU A 300 12.24 5.97 11.26
CA LEU A 300 13.39 5.32 11.89
C LEU A 300 14.68 6.15 11.83
N ALA A 301 15.02 6.70 10.66
CA ALA A 301 16.26 7.48 10.50
C ALA A 301 16.27 8.75 11.38
N LYS A 302 15.12 9.44 11.46
CA LYS A 302 14.96 10.63 12.31
C LYS A 302 15.00 10.25 13.78
N ALA A 303 14.35 9.14 14.17
CA ALA A 303 14.36 8.64 15.53
C ALA A 303 15.78 8.30 16.00
N ASN A 304 16.54 7.54 15.21
CA ASN A 304 17.93 7.18 15.53
C ASN A 304 18.84 8.40 15.67
N PHE A 305 18.67 9.40 14.81
CA PHE A 305 19.46 10.64 14.91
C PHE A 305 19.09 11.45 16.15
N GLN A 306 17.80 11.54 16.47
CA GLN A 306 17.34 12.23 17.67
C GLN A 306 17.88 11.56 18.95
N GLU A 307 17.85 10.23 19.01
CA GLU A 307 18.43 9.45 20.11
C GLU A 307 19.92 9.73 20.29
N PHE A 308 20.68 9.79 19.19
CA PHE A 308 22.10 10.16 19.23
C PHE A 308 22.31 11.60 19.76
N VAL A 309 21.54 12.56 19.26
CA VAL A 309 21.62 13.97 19.72
C VAL A 309 21.32 14.08 21.21
N ASP A 310 20.30 13.37 21.69
CA ASP A 310 19.91 13.41 23.10
C ASP A 310 20.97 12.73 23.99
N GLY A 311 21.61 11.65 23.53
CA GLY A 311 22.77 11.05 24.18
C GLY A 311 23.97 12.02 24.29
N CYS A 312 24.23 12.80 23.24
CA CYS A 312 25.29 13.83 23.29
C CYS A 312 24.96 14.98 24.25
N LYS A 313 23.70 15.45 24.29
CA LYS A 313 23.26 16.45 25.29
C LYS A 313 23.48 15.97 26.71
N LEU A 314 23.05 14.73 27.00
CA LEU A 314 23.23 14.13 28.31
C LEU A 314 24.71 14.02 28.69
N TYR A 315 25.57 13.61 27.76
CA TYR A 315 27.01 13.54 27.99
C TYR A 315 27.61 14.92 28.35
N MET A 316 27.23 15.97 27.61
CA MET A 316 27.69 17.34 27.87
C MET A 316 27.21 17.87 29.22
N GLN A 317 25.99 17.53 29.62
CA GLN A 317 25.44 17.87 30.93
C GLN A 317 26.22 17.19 32.07
N ILE A 318 26.46 15.88 31.97
CA ILE A 318 27.23 15.10 32.96
C ILE A 318 28.64 15.65 33.12
N ARG A 319 29.24 16.14 32.03
CA ARG A 319 30.60 16.70 32.03
C ARG A 319 30.67 18.20 32.32
N HIS A 320 29.54 18.85 32.61
CA HIS A 320 29.46 20.30 32.86
C HIS A 320 30.17 21.14 31.78
N VAL A 321 29.94 20.80 30.51
CA VAL A 321 30.50 21.54 29.38
C VAL A 321 29.89 22.95 29.34
N ASN A 322 30.70 23.97 29.03
CA ASN A 322 30.26 25.36 28.89
C ASN A 322 29.13 25.48 27.85
N GLN A 323 28.12 26.31 28.13
CA GLN A 323 26.95 26.53 27.27
C GLN A 323 27.31 26.93 25.83
N GLN A 324 28.37 27.74 25.66
CA GLN A 324 28.84 28.11 24.32
C GLN A 324 29.31 26.92 23.48
N MET A 325 29.97 25.95 24.11
CA MET A 325 30.40 24.72 23.43
C MET A 325 29.20 23.81 23.18
N HIS A 326 28.26 23.73 24.14
CA HIS A 326 27.02 22.99 23.99
C HIS A 326 26.23 23.44 22.75
N ASP A 327 25.97 24.74 22.62
CA ASP A 327 25.21 25.30 21.50
C ASP A 327 25.93 25.10 20.16
N ARG A 328 27.28 25.20 20.16
CA ARG A 328 28.08 24.94 18.96
C ARG A 328 27.98 23.47 18.50
N VAL A 329 28.00 22.51 19.42
CA VAL A 329 27.87 21.08 19.12
C VAL A 329 26.49 20.77 18.55
N ILE A 330 25.41 21.26 19.18
CA ILE A 330 24.04 21.05 18.69
C ILE A 330 23.83 21.66 17.32
N LYS A 331 24.28 22.92 17.12
CA LYS A 331 24.21 23.58 15.82
C LYS A 331 24.97 22.82 14.73
N TRP A 332 26.13 22.23 15.06
CA TRP A 332 26.86 21.40 14.12
C TRP A 332 26.09 20.11 13.79
N MET A 333 25.48 19.44 14.78
CA MET A 333 24.66 18.25 14.53
C MET A 333 23.44 18.57 13.65
N GLU A 334 22.72 19.66 13.92
CA GLU A 334 21.61 20.13 13.08
C GLU A 334 22.08 20.47 11.66
N TYR A 335 23.24 21.10 11.52
CA TYR A 335 23.85 21.36 10.21
C TYR A 335 24.18 20.07 9.46
N GLN A 336 24.72 19.05 10.13
CA GLN A 336 24.95 17.74 9.52
C GLN A 336 23.64 17.11 9.05
N TRP A 337 22.57 17.23 9.86
CA TRP A 337 21.25 16.71 9.51
C TRP A 337 20.67 17.37 8.24
N MET A 338 20.61 18.72 8.25
CA MET A 338 20.08 19.53 7.14
C MET A 338 20.96 19.46 5.88
N GLY A 339 22.28 19.31 6.03
CA GLY A 339 23.26 19.36 4.95
C GLY A 339 23.41 18.08 4.12
N GLY A 340 22.68 17.01 4.43
CA GLY A 340 22.74 15.79 3.62
C GLY A 340 22.04 14.55 4.20
N VAL A 341 21.68 14.55 5.48
CA VAL A 341 21.11 13.35 6.14
C VAL A 341 19.58 13.26 6.00
N GLU A 342 18.89 14.36 5.70
CA GLU A 342 17.44 14.34 5.47
C GLU A 342 17.04 13.58 4.17
N ARG A 343 17.97 13.41 3.21
CA ARG A 343 17.73 12.75 1.91
C ARG A 343 18.34 11.35 1.77
N ALA A 344 19.28 10.98 2.63
CA ALA A 344 19.88 9.66 2.68
C ALA A 344 20.31 9.39 4.12
N GLN A 345 20.07 8.16 4.61
CA GLN A 345 20.73 7.71 5.84
C GLN A 345 22.23 8.06 5.76
N PRO A 346 22.89 8.40 6.88
CA PRO A 346 24.33 8.60 6.88
C PRO A 346 24.97 7.22 6.63
N VAL A 347 25.14 6.86 5.36
CA VAL A 347 25.84 5.66 4.96
C VAL A 347 27.31 5.96 5.20
N ASP A 348 27.94 5.19 6.08
CA ASP A 348 29.38 5.20 6.22
C ASP A 348 29.98 4.73 4.88
N GLU A 349 30.58 5.67 4.14
CA GLU A 349 31.17 5.44 2.83
C GLU A 349 32.22 4.31 2.88
N ASN A 350 32.97 4.22 3.98
CA ASN A 350 33.97 3.16 4.14
C ASN A 350 33.30 1.79 4.33
N ALA A 351 32.24 1.72 5.13
CA ALA A 351 31.46 0.49 5.28
C ALA A 351 30.81 0.06 3.95
N LEU A 352 30.31 1.02 3.16
CA LEU A 352 29.77 0.76 1.83
C LEU A 352 30.83 0.21 0.87
N LEU A 353 31.99 0.85 0.78
CA LEU A 353 33.09 0.42 -0.09
C LEU A 353 33.62 -0.96 0.31
N ASN A 354 33.66 -1.27 1.61
CA ASN A 354 34.08 -2.58 2.13
C ASN A 354 33.04 -3.69 1.88
N ALA A 355 31.75 -3.36 1.76
CA ALA A 355 30.69 -4.32 1.45
C ALA A 355 30.64 -4.70 -0.04
N LEU A 356 31.26 -3.90 -0.91
CA LEU A 356 31.26 -4.11 -2.36
C LEU A 356 32.42 -5.01 -2.82
N PRO A 357 32.25 -5.78 -3.91
CA PRO A 357 33.37 -6.44 -4.56
C PRO A 357 34.46 -5.43 -4.95
N PRO A 358 35.76 -5.79 -4.86
CA PRO A 358 36.88 -4.84 -4.97
C PRO A 358 36.98 -4.14 -6.34
N ARG A 359 36.35 -4.69 -7.39
CA ARG A 359 36.23 -4.02 -8.70
C ARG A 359 35.18 -2.91 -8.66
N LEU A 360 33.99 -3.21 -8.16
CA LEU A 360 32.88 -2.26 -8.02
C LEU A 360 33.21 -1.14 -7.02
N ALA A 361 33.87 -1.47 -5.92
CA ALA A 361 34.31 -0.48 -4.93
C ALA A 361 35.25 0.57 -5.56
N ARG A 362 36.21 0.14 -6.40
CA ARG A 362 37.12 1.05 -7.12
C ARG A 362 36.41 1.93 -8.13
N GLU A 363 35.51 1.34 -8.92
CA GLU A 363 34.72 2.10 -9.90
C GLU A 363 33.86 3.16 -9.21
N LEU A 364 33.18 2.79 -8.12
CA LEU A 364 32.36 3.71 -7.34
C LEU A 364 33.19 4.83 -6.68
N ALA A 365 34.31 4.49 -6.03
CA ALA A 365 35.19 5.46 -5.40
C ALA A 365 35.83 6.42 -6.43
N ALA A 366 36.18 5.92 -7.61
CA ALA A 366 36.69 6.75 -8.70
C ALA A 366 35.64 7.78 -9.16
N GLU A 367 34.38 7.40 -9.31
CA GLU A 367 33.34 8.34 -9.75
C GLU A 367 33.18 9.54 -8.79
N PHE A 368 33.32 9.31 -7.48
CA PHE A 368 33.20 10.38 -6.47
C PHE A 368 34.47 11.21 -6.30
N HIS A 369 35.65 10.58 -6.30
CA HIS A 369 36.88 11.23 -5.85
C HIS A 369 37.85 11.61 -6.98
N LEU A 370 37.76 10.97 -8.15
CA LEU A 370 38.75 11.12 -9.22
C LEU A 370 38.78 12.55 -9.78
N ASN A 371 37.62 13.19 -9.92
CA ASN A 371 37.54 14.58 -10.40
C ASN A 371 38.24 15.58 -9.47
N ALA A 372 38.20 15.34 -8.15
CA ALA A 372 38.92 16.16 -7.18
C ALA A 372 40.43 15.94 -7.23
N LEU A 373 40.86 14.70 -7.44
CA LEU A 373 42.27 14.34 -7.59
C LEU A 373 42.88 14.91 -8.87
N ILE A 374 42.20 14.80 -10.01
CA ILE A 374 42.71 15.29 -11.31
C ILE A 374 42.86 16.81 -11.34
N ARG A 375 41.99 17.55 -10.64
CA ARG A 375 42.08 19.02 -10.55
C ARG A 375 43.27 19.50 -9.74
N SER A 376 43.83 18.64 -8.88
CA SER A 376 45.00 19.00 -8.08
C SER A 376 46.25 19.00 -8.97
N PRO A 377 47.05 20.08 -8.98
CA PRO A 377 48.28 20.14 -9.76
C PRO A 377 49.31 19.08 -9.32
N VAL A 378 49.21 18.58 -8.09
CA VAL A 378 50.09 17.55 -7.53
C VAL A 378 49.89 16.20 -8.22
N PHE A 379 48.67 15.89 -8.65
CA PHE A 379 48.29 14.58 -9.18
C PHE A 379 48.05 14.58 -10.70
N ALA A 380 48.31 15.72 -11.37
CA ALA A 380 48.04 15.90 -12.79
C ALA A 380 48.81 14.93 -13.72
N PHE A 381 49.98 14.44 -13.27
CA PHE A 381 50.86 13.55 -14.03
C PHE A 381 50.86 12.11 -13.52
N CYS A 382 49.98 11.76 -12.57
CA CYS A 382 49.91 10.41 -12.02
C CYS A 382 49.12 9.47 -12.92
N GLU A 383 49.52 8.19 -12.95
CA GLU A 383 48.79 7.14 -13.65
C GLU A 383 47.40 6.92 -13.03
N ARG A 384 46.38 6.66 -13.86
CA ARG A 384 45.00 6.42 -13.40
C ARG A 384 44.89 5.26 -12.40
N GLY A 385 45.75 4.24 -12.51
CA GLY A 385 45.80 3.14 -11.56
C GLY A 385 46.10 3.61 -10.14
N LEU A 386 47.12 4.46 -9.98
CA LEU A 386 47.47 5.06 -8.69
C LEU A 386 46.36 5.95 -8.14
N LEU A 387 45.72 6.76 -9.01
CA LEU A 387 44.60 7.61 -8.62
C LEU A 387 43.40 6.81 -8.11
N SER A 388 43.13 5.64 -8.71
CA SER A 388 42.04 4.76 -8.26
C SER A 388 42.30 4.11 -6.90
N GLU A 389 43.56 3.77 -6.60
CA GLU A 389 43.97 3.28 -5.27
C GLU A 389 43.95 4.38 -4.20
N LEU A 390 44.34 5.60 -4.57
CA LEU A 390 44.21 6.78 -3.70
C LEU A 390 42.73 7.11 -3.43
N ALA A 391 41.87 6.99 -4.44
CA ALA A 391 40.44 7.26 -4.31
C ALA A 391 39.76 6.37 -3.26
N LEU A 392 40.20 5.12 -3.12
CA LEU A 392 39.72 4.19 -2.09
C LEU A 392 40.13 4.57 -0.67
N ARG A 393 41.21 5.34 -0.49
CA ARG A 393 41.76 5.71 0.83
C ARG A 393 41.38 7.12 1.28
N LEU A 394 40.72 7.88 0.42
CA LEU A 394 40.25 9.22 0.76
C LEU A 394 39.09 9.12 1.74
N GLN A 395 39.17 9.92 2.82
CA GLN A 395 38.12 10.03 3.83
C GLN A 395 37.45 11.40 3.73
N CYS A 396 36.14 11.39 3.48
CA CYS A 396 35.35 12.61 3.45
C CYS A 396 35.20 13.20 4.87
N HIS A 397 35.65 14.45 5.05
CA HIS A 397 35.51 15.20 6.30
C HIS A 397 34.71 16.49 6.06
N ARG A 398 33.74 16.77 6.94
CA ARG A 398 32.87 17.95 6.87
C ARG A 398 33.20 18.94 7.98
N PHE A 399 33.49 20.18 7.62
CA PHE A 399 33.76 21.28 8.54
C PHE A 399 32.59 22.27 8.54
N GLY A 400 32.21 22.77 9.73
CA GLY A 400 31.21 23.81 9.88
C GLY A 400 31.75 25.21 9.56
N PRO A 401 30.85 26.19 9.34
CA PRO A 401 31.27 27.58 9.15
C PRO A 401 31.98 28.12 10.40
N GLY A 402 33.19 28.65 10.21
CA GLY A 402 34.03 29.17 11.30
C GLY A 402 34.94 28.14 11.97
N ASP A 403 34.92 26.88 11.54
CA ASP A 403 35.86 25.87 12.02
C ASP A 403 37.26 26.10 11.45
N ILE A 404 38.27 25.96 12.30
CA ILE A 404 39.67 26.05 11.91
C ILE A 404 40.12 24.66 11.45
N VAL A 405 40.45 24.52 10.16
CA VAL A 405 40.87 23.23 9.56
C VAL A 405 42.29 22.85 9.96
N CYS A 406 43.21 23.81 9.98
CA CYS A 406 44.60 23.62 10.39
C CYS A 406 45.08 24.86 11.15
N ARG A 407 45.85 24.68 12.23
CA ARG A 407 46.56 25.79 12.89
C ARG A 407 48.05 25.77 12.57
N ARG A 408 48.65 26.96 12.58
CA ARG A 408 50.09 27.11 12.45
C ARG A 408 50.79 26.43 13.64
N GLY A 409 51.72 25.53 13.34
CA GLY A 409 52.47 24.75 14.34
C GLY A 409 51.91 23.34 14.62
N GLU A 410 50.77 22.96 14.01
CA GLU A 410 50.25 21.59 14.09
C GLU A 410 50.87 20.68 13.02
N ILE A 411 50.79 19.36 13.23
CA ILE A 411 51.26 18.35 12.29
C ILE A 411 50.47 18.48 10.98
N ALA A 412 51.18 18.60 9.86
CA ALA A 412 50.58 18.79 8.55
C ALA A 412 49.76 17.55 8.14
N LYS A 413 48.45 17.75 7.92
CA LYS A 413 47.57 16.80 7.26
C LYS A 413 47.19 17.33 5.89
N TRP A 414 47.19 16.46 4.89
CA TRP A 414 46.80 16.82 3.53
C TRP A 414 45.29 16.77 3.38
N HIS A 415 44.70 17.85 2.88
CA HIS A 415 43.26 17.96 2.64
C HIS A 415 43.00 18.39 1.19
N LEU A 416 42.00 17.77 0.56
CA LEU A 416 41.51 18.15 -0.76
C LEU A 416 40.13 18.81 -0.60
N THR A 417 39.92 19.95 -1.24
CA THR A 417 38.66 20.68 -1.19
C THR A 417 37.79 20.36 -2.41
N GLN A 418 36.55 19.94 -2.18
CA GLN A 418 35.62 19.58 -3.27
C GLN A 418 34.61 20.68 -3.64
N HIS A 419 34.08 21.44 -2.67
CA HIS A 419 32.88 22.26 -2.90
C HIS A 419 32.97 23.75 -2.57
N LYS A 420 33.94 24.21 -1.76
CA LYS A 420 34.02 25.63 -1.33
C LYS A 420 35.46 26.10 -1.12
N SER A 421 35.67 27.41 -1.31
CA SER A 421 36.92 28.11 -1.01
C SER A 421 37.13 28.23 0.49
N VAL A 422 38.29 27.78 0.97
CA VAL A 422 38.72 27.93 2.37
C VAL A 422 39.59 29.18 2.46
N PRO A 423 39.16 30.26 3.13
CA PRO A 423 39.98 31.45 3.29
C PRO A 423 41.13 31.15 4.27
N LEU A 424 42.35 31.52 3.88
CA LEU A 424 43.49 31.56 4.79
C LEU A 424 43.35 32.80 5.67
N LEU A 425 43.10 32.60 6.95
CA LEU A 425 43.24 33.65 7.95
C LEU A 425 44.72 33.73 8.31
N CYS A 426 45.41 34.75 7.78
CA CYS A 426 46.82 35.03 8.04
C CYS A 426 47.06 35.59 9.44
#